data_AF-A0A1Y1R2G1-F1
#
_entry.id   AF-A0A1Y1R2G1-F1
#
_cell.length_a   1.000
_cell.length_b   1.000
_cell.length_c   1.000
_cell.angle_alpha   90.00
_cell.angle_beta   90.00
_cell.angle_gamma   90.00
#
_symmetry.space_group_name_H-M   'P 1'
#
loop_
_entity.id
_entity.type
_entity.pdbx_description
1 polymer ?
#
loop_
_entity_poly.entity_id
_entity_poly.type
_entity_poly.pdbx_seq_one_letter_code
_entity_poly.pdbx_strand_id
1 'polypeptide(L)'
;IYKKRWKVEVFHKTLKSNASMAKSPAHTVKTQSNHVFLSIYPAFRLETLSLKLKVNHFQVRAKIYMTALRASFEQLRLFVTA
;
A
#
# COMPACT_ATOMS: atom_id res chain seq x y z
N ILE A 1 -20.19 -11.67 16.85
CA ILE A 1 -19.29 -10.57 17.32
C ILE A 1 -17.89 -10.67 16.69
N TYR A 2 -17.21 -11.81 16.77
CA TYR A 2 -15.84 -12.00 16.27
C TYR A 2 -15.60 -11.66 14.78
N LYS A 3 -16.47 -12.13 13.87
CA LYS A 3 -16.34 -11.89 12.42
C LYS A 3 -16.36 -10.40 12.04
N LYS A 4 -17.12 -9.57 12.76
CA LYS A 4 -17.16 -8.11 12.53
C LYS A 4 -15.87 -7.44 12.99
N ARG A 5 -15.35 -7.84 14.15
CA ARG A 5 -14.08 -7.32 14.71
C ARG A 5 -12.88 -7.67 13.83
N TRP A 6 -12.87 -8.86 13.22
CA TRP A 6 -11.77 -9.28 12.34
C TRP A 6 -11.55 -8.33 11.15
N LYS A 7 -12.63 -7.77 10.59
CA LYS A 7 -12.53 -6.79 9.50
C LYS A 7 -11.79 -5.51 9.92
N VAL A 8 -11.94 -5.10 11.18
CA VAL A 8 -11.19 -3.96 11.75
C VAL A 8 -9.71 -4.28 11.84
N GLU A 9 -9.34 -5.49 12.27
CA GLU A 9 -7.93 -5.89 12.34
C GLU A 9 -7.28 -6.01 10.96
N VAL A 10 -8.02 -6.48 9.95
CA VAL A 10 -7.55 -6.49 8.56
C VAL A 10 -7.31 -5.07 8.05
N PHE A 11 -8.20 -4.13 8.39
CA PHE A 11 -8.01 -2.71 8.07
C PHE A 11 -6.75 -2.15 8.77
N HIS A 12 -6.58 -2.39 10.08
CA HIS A 12 -5.38 -1.98 10.81
C HIS A 12 -4.08 -2.55 10.22
N LYS A 13 -4.09 -3.84 9.82
CA LYS A 13 -2.96 -4.48 9.16
C LYS A 13 -2.63 -3.78 7.84
N THR A 14 -3.65 -3.44 7.07
CA THR A 14 -3.50 -2.71 5.80
C THR A 14 -2.92 -1.32 6.03
N LEU A 15 -3.45 -0.58 7.00
CA LEU A 15 -3.02 0.76 7.32
C LEU A 15 -1.54 0.80 7.77
N LYS A 16 -1.15 -0.12 8.67
CA LYS A 16 0.23 -0.20 9.19
C LYS A 16 1.22 -0.71 8.14
N SER A 17 0.92 -1.82 7.47
CA SER A 17 1.90 -2.53 6.63
C SER A 17 1.86 -2.15 5.15
N ASN A 18 0.68 -1.80 4.60
CA ASN A 18 0.50 -1.49 3.18
C ASN A 18 0.44 0.01 2.90
N ALA A 19 -0.11 0.81 3.81
CA ALA A 19 -0.12 2.27 3.71
C ALA A 19 1.03 2.95 4.49
N SER A 20 1.97 2.17 5.05
CA SER A 20 3.16 2.68 5.74
C SER A 20 2.89 3.67 6.88
N MET A 21 1.71 3.59 7.53
CA MET A 21 1.36 4.47 8.64
C MET A 21 2.41 4.41 9.76
N ALA A 22 2.91 3.21 10.07
CA ALA A 22 3.86 2.98 11.16
C ALA A 22 5.33 3.29 10.80
N LYS A 23 5.61 3.77 9.58
CA LYS A 23 6.97 3.98 9.07
C LYS A 23 7.35 5.46 8.91
N SER A 24 6.54 6.37 9.46
CA SER A 24 6.81 7.81 9.32
C SER A 24 8.03 8.24 10.15
N PRO A 25 9.02 8.92 9.57
CA PRO A 25 10.14 9.50 10.31
C PRO A 25 9.80 10.89 10.89
N ALA A 26 8.53 11.32 10.87
CA ALA A 26 8.16 12.65 11.36
C ALA A 26 8.47 12.86 12.85
N HIS A 27 8.79 14.08 13.27
CA HIS A 27 9.16 14.35 14.67
C HIS A 27 8.18 15.29 15.39
N THR A 28 7.33 16.01 14.66
CA THR A 28 6.36 16.93 15.27
C THR A 28 4.96 16.32 15.29
N VAL A 29 4.19 16.61 16.33
CA VAL A 29 2.81 16.10 16.49
C VAL A 29 1.95 16.42 15.26
N LYS A 30 2.11 17.61 14.68
CA LYS A 30 1.38 18.03 13.47
C LYS A 30 1.72 17.15 12.27
N THR A 31 3.00 16.92 12.00
CA THR A 31 3.44 16.12 10.84
C THR A 31 3.08 14.64 11.03
N GLN A 32 3.18 14.12 12.25
CA GLN A 32 2.73 12.76 12.58
C GLN A 32 1.22 12.58 12.40
N SER A 33 0.41 13.52 12.90
CA SER A 33 -1.05 13.48 12.74
C SER A 33 -1.45 13.56 11.27
N ASN A 34 -0.80 14.43 10.50
CA ASN A 34 -1.01 14.53 9.06
C ASN A 34 -0.65 13.23 8.33
N HIS A 35 0.46 12.58 8.70
CA HIS A 35 0.86 11.29 8.11
C HIS A 35 -0.16 10.20 8.39
N VAL A 36 -0.63 10.10 9.64
CA VAL A 36 -1.68 9.13 10.03
C VAL A 36 -2.95 9.38 9.22
N PHE A 37 -3.41 10.62 9.15
CA PHE A 37 -4.59 10.99 8.36
C PHE A 37 -4.43 10.64 6.87
N LEU A 38 -3.30 11.02 6.27
CA LEU A 38 -3.01 10.76 4.86
C LEU A 38 -2.86 9.26 4.55
N SER A 39 -2.40 8.44 5.50
CA SER A 39 -2.26 7.00 5.31
C SER A 39 -3.61 6.27 5.12
N ILE A 40 -4.73 6.89 5.53
CA ILE A 40 -6.08 6.33 5.33
C ILE A 40 -6.43 6.29 3.83
N TYR A 41 -6.01 7.31 3.06
CA TYR A 41 -6.31 7.40 1.63
C TYR A 41 -5.78 6.21 0.82
N PRO A 42 -4.48 5.84 0.84
CA PRO A 42 -3.99 4.68 0.13
C PRO A 42 -4.55 3.36 0.67
N ALA A 43 -4.91 3.26 1.96
CA ALA A 43 -5.61 2.10 2.50
C ALA A 43 -6.99 1.91 1.85
N PHE A 44 -7.77 2.99 1.70
CA PHE A 44 -9.06 2.97 1.01
C PHE A 44 -8.93 2.66 -0.48
N ARG A 45 -7.90 3.22 -1.14
CA ARG A 45 -7.61 2.91 -2.55
C ARG A 45 -7.30 1.43 -2.75
N LEU A 46 -6.50 0.83 -1.87
CA LEU A 46 -6.19 -0.61 -1.93
C LEU A 46 -7.43 -1.48 -1.72
N GLU A 47 -8.32 -1.12 -0.80
CA GLU A 47 -9.61 -1.80 -0.61
C GLU A 47 -10.46 -1.71 -1.89
N THR A 48 -10.57 -0.52 -2.48
CA THR A 48 -11.32 -0.31 -3.72
C THR A 48 -10.77 -1.17 -4.86
N LEU A 49 -9.44 -1.23 -5.03
CA LEU A 49 -8.83 -2.08 -6.04
C LEU A 49 -9.02 -3.57 -5.74
N SER A 50 -8.92 -3.97 -4.47
CA SER A 50 -9.13 -5.34 -4.01
C SER A 50 -10.52 -5.85 -4.35
N LEU A 51 -11.54 -5.03 -4.12
CA LEU A 51 -12.93 -5.34 -4.45
C LEU A 51 -13.14 -5.44 -5.96
N LYS A 52 -12.61 -4.49 -6.74
CA LYS A 52 -12.73 -4.49 -8.22
C LYS A 52 -12.04 -5.69 -8.85
N LEU A 53 -10.85 -6.04 -8.37
CA LEU A 53 -10.01 -7.10 -8.93
C LEU A 53 -10.28 -8.48 -8.30
N LYS A 54 -11.11 -8.55 -7.24
CA LYS A 54 -11.39 -9.76 -6.46
C LYS A 54 -10.11 -10.47 -5.95
N VAL A 55 -9.11 -9.69 -5.54
CA VAL A 55 -7.83 -10.18 -4.99
C VAL A 55 -7.48 -9.49 -3.69
N ASN A 56 -6.65 -10.10 -2.84
CA ASN A 56 -6.23 -9.53 -1.55
C ASN A 56 -5.26 -8.33 -1.72
N HIS A 57 -5.16 -7.47 -0.70
CA HIS A 57 -4.30 -6.27 -0.68
C HIS A 57 -2.83 -6.57 -0.98
N PHE A 58 -2.31 -7.68 -0.46
CA PHE A 58 -0.94 -8.13 -0.73
C PHE A 58 -0.73 -8.47 -2.21
N GLN A 59 -1.72 -9.10 -2.84
CA GLN A 59 -1.67 -9.45 -4.26
C GLN A 59 -1.73 -8.19 -5.13
N VAL A 60 -2.56 -7.21 -4.78
CA VAL A 60 -2.59 -5.90 -5.47
C VAL A 60 -1.21 -5.26 -5.45
N ARG A 61 -0.60 -5.16 -4.26
CA ARG A 61 0.74 -4.56 -4.09
C ARG A 61 1.82 -5.34 -4.86
N ALA A 62 1.82 -6.66 -4.77
CA ALA A 62 2.78 -7.50 -5.48
C ALA A 62 2.67 -7.37 -7.01
N LYS A 63 1.44 -7.32 -7.55
CA LYS A 63 1.21 -7.10 -8.99
C LYS A 63 1.74 -5.75 -9.46
N ILE A 64 1.43 -4.68 -8.73
CA ILE A 64 1.94 -3.33 -9.03
C ILE A 64 3.47 -3.33 -9.02
N TYR A 65 4.07 -3.90 -7.96
CA TYR A 65 5.51 -3.95 -7.80
C TYR A 65 6.20 -4.74 -8.92
N MET A 66 5.69 -5.93 -9.25
CA MET A 66 6.25 -6.74 -10.34
C MET A 66 6.13 -6.05 -11.70
N THR A 67 5.03 -5.35 -11.96
CA THR A 67 4.83 -4.61 -13.21
C THR A 67 5.83 -3.46 -13.30
N ALA A 68 6.02 -2.71 -12.21
CA ALA A 68 7.01 -1.64 -12.14
C ALA A 68 8.44 -2.17 -12.35
N LEU A 69 8.81 -3.27 -11.68
CA LEU A 69 10.13 -3.89 -11.85
C LEU A 69 10.41 -4.31 -13.29
N ARG A 70 9.43 -4.93 -13.95
CA ARG A 70 9.56 -5.33 -15.36
C ARG A 70 9.78 -4.12 -16.27
N ALA A 71 8.98 -3.07 -16.09
CA ALA A 71 9.12 -1.84 -16.85
C ALA A 71 10.48 -1.17 -16.63
N SER A 72 10.93 -1.05 -15.37
CA SER A 72 12.24 -0.49 -15.05
C SER A 72 13.40 -1.32 -15.62
N PHE A 73 13.28 -2.65 -15.61
CA PHE A 73 14.29 -3.53 -16.17
C PHE A 73 14.37 -3.43 -17.70
N GLU A 74 13.23 -3.30 -18.37
CA GLU A 74 13.18 -3.05 -19.82
C GLU A 74 13.88 -1.74 -20.18
N GLN A 75 13.63 -0.66 -19.42
CA GLN A 75 14.34 0.61 -19.61
C GLN A 75 15.86 0.45 -19.41
N LEU A 76 16.28 -0.28 -18.38
CA LEU A 76 17.70 -0.54 -18.14
C LEU A 76 18.35 -1.31 -19.30
N ARG A 77 17.65 -2.30 -19.87
CA ARG A 77 18.17 -3.05 -21.03
C ARG A 77 18.40 -2.15 -22.24
N LEU A 78 17.48 -1.23 -22.52
CA LEU A 78 17.63 -0.28 -23.62
C LEU A 78 18.87 0.59 -23.46
N PHE A 79 19.18 1.06 -22.24
CA PHE A 79 20.38 1.84 -21.96
C PHE A 79 21.68 1.05 -22.13
N VAL A 80 21.68 -0.26 -21.82
CA VAL A 80 22.87 -1.12 -21.95
C VAL A 80 23.14 -1.52 -23.41
N THR A 81 22.10 -1.58 -24.23
CA THR A 81 22.21 -1.93 -25.66
C THR A 81 22.47 -0.75 -26.59
N ALA A 82 22.39 0.49 -26.08
CA ALA A 82 22.69 1.72 -26.80
C ALA A 82 24.18 2.09 -26.63
#